data_AF-A0A946FUG9-F1
#
_entry.id   AF-A0A946FUG9-F1
#
_cell.length_a   1.000
_cell.length_b   1.000
_cell.length_c   1.000
_cell.angle_alpha   90.00
_cell.angle_beta   90.00
_cell.angle_gamma   90.00
#
_symmetry.space_group_name_H-M   'P 1'
#
loop_
_entity.id
_entity.type
_entity.pdbx_description
1 polymer ?
#
loop_
_entity_poly.entity_id
_entity_poly.type
_entity_poly.pdbx_seq_one_letter_code
_entity_poly.pdbx_strand_id
1 'polypeptide(L)' 'MKPSKIKQARLTLGFTQQKISGIMGIHIKLWQKWEQGSQGISAAPAMFLRLILVLAKMGILEKCLKRIENDNTKKL' A
#
# COMPACT_ATOMS: atom_id res chain seq x y z
N MET A 1 4.98 7.95 -10.43
CA MET A 1 6.00 7.80 -9.35
C MET A 1 7.07 6.85 -9.85
N LYS A 2 8.37 7.07 -9.58
CA LYS A 2 9.45 6.19 -10.07
C LYS A 2 9.40 4.81 -9.38
N PRO A 3 9.76 3.70 -10.05
CA PRO A 3 9.71 2.34 -9.48
C PRO A 3 10.47 2.21 -8.15
N SER A 4 11.66 2.82 -8.05
CA SER A 4 12.46 2.85 -6.81
C SER A 4 11.74 3.53 -5.65
N LYS A 5 10.94 4.58 -5.91
CA LYS A 5 10.14 5.27 -4.88
C LYS A 5 8.95 4.43 -4.43
N ILE A 6 8.38 3.60 -5.30
CA ILE A 6 7.29 2.68 -4.95
C ILE A 6 7.84 1.57 -4.03
N LYS A 7 8.99 0.99 -4.38
CA LYS A 7 9.67 0.00 -3.53
C LYS A 7 10.06 0.59 -2.18
N GLN A 8 10.64 1.80 -2.16
CA GLN A 8 10.98 2.50 -0.92
C GLN A 8 9.74 2.75 -0.05
N ALA A 9 8.64 3.21 -0.64
CA ALA A 9 7.39 3.45 0.09
C ALA A 9 6.92 2.19 0.85
N ARG A 10 6.88 1.04 0.17
CA ARG A 10 6.52 -0.23 0.81
C ARG A 10 7.47 -0.62 1.93
N LEU A 11 8.77 -0.47 1.72
CA LEU A 11 9.78 -0.81 2.73
C LEU A 11 9.69 0.11 3.94
N THR A 12 9.44 1.41 3.74
CA THR A 12 9.19 2.38 4.83
C THR A 12 7.98 1.99 5.67
N LEU A 13 6.96 1.38 5.06
CA LEU A 13 5.78 0.88 5.76
C LEU A 13 6.00 -0.49 6.42
N GLY A 14 7.17 -1.12 6.23
CA GLY A 14 7.44 -2.46 6.75
C GLY A 14 6.62 -3.57 6.09
N PHE A 15 6.04 -3.34 4.91
CA PHE A 15 5.12 -4.28 4.28
C PHE A 15 5.78 -5.22 3.26
N THR A 16 5.25 -6.44 3.16
CA THR A 16 5.50 -7.34 2.04
C THR A 16 4.78 -6.84 0.78
N GLN A 17 5.18 -7.31 -0.40
CA GLN A 17 4.47 -6.97 -1.64
C GLN A 17 2.98 -7.39 -1.59
N GLN A 18 2.69 -8.55 -0.98
CA GLN A 18 1.34 -9.06 -0.80
C GLN A 18 0.50 -8.18 0.14
N LYS A 19 1.05 -7.74 1.28
CA LYS A 19 0.32 -6.90 2.24
C LYS A 19 -0.01 -5.54 1.63
N ILE A 20 0.95 -4.86 1.00
CA ILE A 20 0.66 -3.55 0.39
C ILE A 20 -0.29 -3.68 -0.81
N SER A 21 -0.22 -4.75 -1.62
CA SER A 21 -1.18 -4.94 -2.70
C SER A 21 -2.60 -5.16 -2.18
N GLY A 22 -2.74 -5.89 -1.07
CA GLY A 22 -4.03 -6.04 -0.38
C GLY A 22 -4.57 -4.73 0.16
N ILE A 23 -3.74 -3.91 0.81
CA ILE A 23 -4.12 -2.57 1.29
C ILE A 23 -4.53 -1.66 0.12
N MET A 24 -3.82 -1.74 -1.00
CA MET A 24 -4.11 -0.98 -2.21
C MET A 24 -5.31 -1.50 -3.00
N GLY A 25 -5.88 -2.65 -2.62
CA GLY A 25 -7.00 -3.28 -3.32
C GLY A 25 -6.66 -3.75 -4.74
N ILE A 26 -5.41 -4.15 -5.00
CA ILE A 26 -4.95 -4.57 -6.32
C ILE A 26 -4.29 -5.95 -6.30
N HIS A 27 -4.22 -6.59 -7.47
CA HIS A 27 -3.52 -7.86 -7.63
C HIS A 27 -1.99 -7.69 -7.45
N ILE A 28 -1.34 -8.65 -6.77
CA ILE A 28 0.11 -8.61 -6.47
C ILE A 28 0.98 -8.44 -7.72
N LYS A 29 0.62 -9.08 -8.84
CA LYS A 29 1.35 -8.94 -10.11
C LYS A 29 1.39 -7.49 -10.61
N LEU A 30 0.33 -6.71 -10.39
CA LEU A 30 0.32 -5.28 -10.78
C LEU A 30 1.31 -4.49 -9.93
N TRP A 31 1.35 -4.74 -8.62
CA TRP A 31 2.33 -4.13 -7.72
C TRP A 31 3.77 -4.48 -8.13
N GLN A 32 4.04 -5.74 -8.46
CA GLN A 32 5.36 -6.18 -8.92
C GLN A 32 5.80 -5.45 -10.19
N LYS A 33 4.91 -5.29 -11.18
CA LYS A 33 5.21 -4.52 -12.40
C LYS A 33 5.55 -3.07 -12.09
N TRP A 34 4.89 -2.45 -11.12
CA TRP A 34 5.20 -1.09 -10.68
C TRP A 34 6.58 -0.98 -10.03
N GLU A 35 6.97 -1.93 -9.17
CA GLU A 35 8.30 -1.94 -8.54
C GLU A 35 9.43 -2.25 -9.54
N GLN A 36 9.16 -3.10 -10.53
CA GLN A 36 10.11 -3.43 -11.61
C GLN A 36 10.22 -2.31 -12.65
N GLY A 37 9.19 -1.45 -12.76
CA GLY A 37 9.11 -0.41 -13.78
C GLY A 37 8.65 -0.90 -15.15
N SER A 38 8.25 -2.17 -15.27
CA SER A 38 7.66 -2.72 -16.50
C SER A 38 6.27 -2.15 -16.78
N GLN A 39 5.60 -1.57 -15.78
CA GLN A 39 4.38 -0.78 -15.95
C GLN A 39 4.42 0.45 -15.03
N GLY A 40 4.04 1.61 -15.57
CA GLY A 40 3.90 2.83 -14.78
C GLY A 40 2.69 2.79 -13.85
N ILE A 41 2.83 3.36 -12.65
CA ILE A 41 1.70 3.60 -11.76
C ILE A 41 0.90 4.82 -12.24
N SER A 42 -0.42 4.66 -12.35
CA SER A 42 -1.34 5.75 -12.73
C SER A 42 -1.56 6.74 -11.57
N ALA A 43 -2.20 7.88 -11.86
CA ALA A 43 -2.31 9.00 -10.92
C ALA A 43 -3.04 8.65 -9.62
N ALA A 44 -4.21 8.02 -9.71
CA ALA A 44 -5.04 7.67 -8.54
C ALA A 44 -4.31 6.74 -7.54
N PRO A 45 -3.77 5.57 -7.93
CA PRO A 45 -3.02 4.72 -7.00
C PRO A 45 -1.74 5.38 -6.49
N ALA A 46 -1.08 6.23 -7.29
CA ALA A 46 0.07 7.00 -6.81
C ALA A 46 -0.33 8.04 -5.74
N MET A 47 -1.53 8.62 -5.82
CA MET A 47 -2.06 9.51 -4.79
C MET A 47 -2.40 8.73 -3.52
N PHE A 48 -3.06 7.58 -3.67
CA PHE A 48 -3.40 6.73 -2.52
C PHE A 48 -2.16 6.23 -1.76
N LEU A 49 -1.11 5.79 -2.48
CA LEU A 49 0.16 5.41 -1.85
C LEU A 49 0.80 6.57 -1.07
N ARG A 50 0.71 7.80 -1.58
CA ARG A 50 1.21 8.98 -0.84
C ARG A 50 0.39 9.25 0.41
N LEU A 51 -0.93 9.10 0.35
CA LEU A 51 -1.81 9.25 1.51
C LEU A 51 -1.45 8.23 2.60
N ILE A 52 -1.26 6.96 2.24
CA ILE A 52 -0.84 5.90 3.17
C ILE A 52 0.48 6.28 3.86
N LEU A 53 1.46 6.80 3.11
CA LEU A 53 2.73 7.25 3.68
C LEU A 53 2.55 8.42 4.66
N VAL A 54 1.65 9.37 4.37
CA VAL A 54 1.34 10.48 5.28
C VAL A 54 0.68 9.96 6.57
N LEU A 55 -0.31 9.07 6.44
CA LEU A 55 -0.98 8.47 7.60
C LEU A 55 -0.02 7.65 8.47
N ALA A 56 0.95 6.96 7.85
CA ALA A 56 1.99 6.25 8.58
C ALA A 56 2.88 7.21 9.37
N LYS A 57 3.33 8.32 8.76
CA LYS A 57 4.14 9.34 9.43
C LYS A 57 3.41 10.01 10.61
N MET A 58 2.09 10.13 10.53
CA MET A 58 1.26 10.67 11.61
C MET A 58 0.93 9.63 12.71
N GLY A 59 1.38 8.38 12.58
CA GLY A 59 1.04 7.31 13.53
C GLY A 59 -0.44 6.90 13.51
N ILE A 60 -1.13 7.18 12.41
CA ILE A 60 -2.58 6.91 12.24
C ILE A 60 -2.79 5.56 11.53
N LEU A 61 -1.91 5.18 10.61
CA LEU A 61 -2.10 4.02 9.73
C LEU A 61 -2.38 2.72 10.51
N GLU A 62 -1.59 2.44 11.54
CA GLU A 62 -1.77 1.25 12.38
C GLU A 62 -3.13 1.21 13.08
N LYS A 63 -3.64 2.37 13.51
CA LYS A 63 -4.97 2.46 14.14
C LYS A 63 -6.07 2.15 13.14
N CYS A 64 -5.94 2.63 11.90
CA CYS A 64 -6.88 2.34 10.82
C CYS A 64 -6.86 0.85 10.43
N LEU A 65 -5.68 0.26 10.27
CA LEU A 65 -5.54 -1.14 9.88
C LEU A 65 -6.13 -2.09 10.93
N LYS A 66 -5.85 -1.87 12.21
CA LYS A 66 -6.43 -2.66 13.31
C LYS A 66 -7.96 -2.58 13.33
N ARG A 67 -8.54 -1.43 13.00
CA ARG A 67 -10.00 -1.28 12.96
C ARG A 67 -10.63 -2.08 11.83
N ILE A 68 -10.02 -2.06 10.64
CA ILE A 68 -10.48 -2.85 9.48
C ILE A 68 -10.41 -4.35 9.76
N GLU A 69 -9.33 -4.83 10.38
CA GLU A 69 -9.19 -6.25 10.74
C GLU A 69 -10.28 -6.69 11.74
N ASN A 70 -10.63 -5.85 12.71
CA ASN A 70 -11.70 -6.10 13.68
C ASN A 70 -13.12 -6.06 13.05
N ASP A 71 -13.32 -5.28 11.98
CA ASP A 71 -14.61 -5.21 11.31
C ASP A 71 -14.85 -6.43 10.39
N ASN A 72 -13.77 -7.06 9.90
CA ASN A 72 -13.85 -8.28 9.09
C ASN A 72 -14.08 -9.55 9.94
N THR A 73 -13.56 -9.60 11.17
CA THR A 73 -13.76 -10.74 12.08
C THR A 73 -15.16 -10.82 12.69
N LYS A 74 -15.91 -9.71 12.72
CA LYS A 74 -17.30 -9.68 13.21
C LYS A 74 -18.36 -10.11 12.19
N LYS A 75 -17.97 -10.39 10.94
CA LYS A 75 -18.89 -10.78 9.84
C LYS A 75 -18.95 -12.29 9.58
N LEU A 76 -18.37 -13.11 10.47
CA LEU A 76 -18.44 -14.58 10.49
C LEU A 76 -19.22 -15.02 11.74
#